data_AF-A0A0B1SZV1-F1
#
_entry.id   AF-A0A0B1SZV1-F1
#
_cell.length_a   1.000
_cell.length_b   1.000
_cell.length_c   1.000
_cell.angle_alpha   90.00
_cell.angle_beta   90.00
_cell.angle_gamma   90.00
#
_symmetry.space_group_name_H-M   'P 1'
#
loop_
_entity.id
_entity.type
_entity.pdbx_description
1 polymer ?
#
loop_
_entity_poly.entity_id
_entity_poly.type
_entity_poly.pdbx_seq_one_letter_code
_entity_poly.pdbx_strand_id
1 'polypeptide(L)' 'MVILTCSNGITPAQVQKFFQSHGVLVMLFDSTRIRIVLNWGVKEDDVDKVLNIYKEFVSSVSNQ' A
#
# COMPACT_ATOMS: atom_id res chain seq x y z
N MET A 1 -8.26 3.21 9.88
CA MET A 1 -7.66 2.05 9.18
C MET A 1 -7.99 2.17 7.71
N VAL A 2 -7.04 1.86 6.82
CA VAL A 2 -7.27 1.80 5.37
C VAL A 2 -7.13 0.36 4.92
N ILE A 3 -8.03 -0.11 4.05
CA ILE A 3 -7.98 -1.43 3.45
C ILE A 3 -7.82 -1.24 1.94
N LEU A 4 -6.85 -1.92 1.36
CA LEU A 4 -6.63 -1.94 -0.08
C LEU A 4 -6.88 -3.35 -0.60
N THR A 5 -7.86 -3.45 -1.51
CA THR A 5 -8.21 -4.69 -2.20
C THR A 5 -7.38 -4.82 -3.45
N CYS A 6 -6.63 -5.91 -3.54
CA CYS A 6 -5.81 -6.28 -4.68
C CYS A 6 -6.67 -7.06 -5.67
N SER A 7 -6.56 -6.71 -6.94
CA SER A 7 -7.29 -7.35 -8.05
C SER A 7 -6.43 -7.31 -9.33
N ASN A 8 -6.93 -7.85 -10.44
CA ASN A 8 -6.25 -7.82 -11.75
C ASN A 8 -4.83 -8.43 -11.73
N GLY A 9 -4.68 -9.59 -11.09
CA GLY A 9 -3.39 -10.29 -11.01
C GLY A 9 -2.38 -9.69 -10.02
N ILE A 10 -2.71 -8.56 -9.38
CA ILE A 10 -1.91 -7.99 -8.29
C ILE A 10 -2.19 -8.78 -7.01
N THR A 11 -1.13 -9.31 -6.41
CA THR A 11 -1.18 -10.03 -5.14
C THR A 11 -0.91 -9.09 -3.97
N PRO A 12 -1.53 -9.32 -2.80
CA PRO A 12 -1.20 -8.59 -1.57
C PRO A 12 0.29 -8.58 -1.22
N ALA A 13 1.01 -9.68 -1.50
CA ALA A 13 2.44 -9.78 -1.28
C ALA A 13 3.27 -8.83 -2.15
N GLN A 14 2.87 -8.61 -3.42
CA GLN A 14 3.52 -7.64 -4.30
C GLN A 14 3.35 -6.22 -3.76
N VAL A 15 2.12 -5.85 -3.37
CA VAL A 15 1.86 -4.52 -2.80
C VAL A 15 2.60 -4.34 -1.47
N GLN A 16 2.61 -5.36 -0.61
CA GLN A 16 3.35 -5.33 0.65
C GLN A 16 4.84 -5.09 0.42
N LYS A 17 5.46 -5.83 -0.49
CA LYS A 17 6.88 -5.70 -0.81
C LYS A 17 7.21 -4.30 -1.34
N PHE A 18 6.35 -3.74 -2.18
CA PHE A 18 6.52 -2.38 -2.72
C PHE A 18 6.41 -1.31 -1.64
N PHE A 19 5.42 -1.38 -0.75
CA PHE A 19 5.29 -0.40 0.33
C PHE A 19 6.45 -0.51 1.33
N GLN A 20 6.90 -1.73 1.63
CA GLN A 20 8.07 -1.96 2.49
C GLN A 20 9.36 -1.39 1.90
N SER A 21 9.58 -1.46 0.57
CA SER A 21 10.76 -0.84 -0.06
C SER A 21 10.76 0.69 0.04
N HIS A 22 9.61 1.32 0.30
CA HIS A 22 9.46 2.76 0.55
C HIS A 22 9.39 3.10 2.04
N GLY A 23 9.71 2.14 2.91
CA GLY A 23 9.75 2.31 4.36
C GLY A 23 8.37 2.39 5.02
N VAL A 24 7.31 1.91 4.36
CA VAL A 24 5.95 1.85 4.91
C VAL A 24 5.59 0.41 5.25
N LEU A 25 5.29 0.17 6.53
CA LEU A 25 4.86 -1.14 6.99
C LEU A 25 3.35 -1.31 6.73
N VAL A 26 3.01 -2.29 5.89
CA VAL A 26 1.64 -2.74 5.67
C VAL A 26 1.52 -4.21 6.03
N MET A 27 0.32 -4.66 6.39
CA MET A 27 0.07 -6.05 6.77
C MET A 27 -0.85 -6.71 5.76
N LEU A 28 -0.59 -7.98 5.46
CA LEU A 28 -1.56 -8.84 4.79
C LEU A 28 -2.79 -8.99 5.66
N PHE A 29 -3.98 -8.80 5.09
CA PHE A 29 -5.25 -9.05 5.77
C PHE A 29 -5.77 -10.44 5.41
N ASP A 30 -5.77 -10.76 4.12
CA ASP A 30 -6.08 -12.08 3.57
C ASP A 30 -5.41 -12.26 2.18
N SER A 31 -5.88 -13.25 1.40
CA SER A 31 -5.38 -13.54 0.06
C SER A 31 -5.62 -12.44 -0.99
N THR A 32 -6.47 -11.47 -0.69
CA THR A 32 -6.90 -10.40 -1.61
C THR A 32 -6.70 -9.00 -1.07
N ARG A 33 -6.42 -8.82 0.23
CA ARG A 33 -6.41 -7.51 0.88
C ARG A 33 -5.16 -7.27 1.69
N ILE A 34 -4.70 -6.02 1.68
CA ILE A 34 -3.73 -5.48 2.64
C ILE A 34 -4.41 -4.44 3.54
N ARG A 35 -3.94 -4.33 4.77
CA ARG A 35 -4.36 -3.29 5.72
C ARG A 35 -3.21 -2.34 6.04
N ILE A 36 -3.55 -1.06 6.14
CA ILE A 36 -2.68 0.02 6.60
C ILE A 36 -3.26 0.56 7.89
N VAL A 37 -2.46 0.51 8.96
CA VAL A 37 -2.88 0.94 10.30
C VAL A 37 -2.54 2.41 10.45
N LEU A 38 -3.57 3.24 10.61
CA LEU A 38 -3.43 4.63 10.99
C LEU A 38 -3.55 4.70 12.52
N ASN A 39 -2.51 5.20 13.19
CA ASN A 39 -2.51 5.42 14.64
C ASN A 39 -2.54 6.93 14.93
N TRP A 40 -2.67 7.30 16.20
CA TRP A 40 -2.69 8.71 16.64
C TRP A 40 -1.42 9.51 16.30
N GLY A 41 -0.31 8.83 15.98
CA GLY A 41 0.94 9.46 15.57
C GLY A 41 1.03 9.78 14.08
N VAL A 42 0.06 9.36 13.27
CA VAL A 42 0.02 9.61 11.83
C VAL A 42 -0.45 11.05 11.57
N LYS A 43 0.37 11.81 10.83
CA LYS A 43 0.08 13.18 10.41
C LYS A 43 -0.38 13.23 8.96
N GLU A 44 -0.80 14.41 8.51
CA GLU A 44 -1.19 14.67 7.12
C GLU A 44 -0.07 14.32 6.14
N ASP A 45 1.17 14.76 6.41
CA ASP A 45 2.34 14.44 5.58
C ASP A 45 2.60 12.93 5.43
N ASP A 46 2.30 12.15 6.48
CA ASP A 46 2.45 10.69 6.43
C ASP A 46 1.38 10.06 5.52
N VAL A 47 0.16 10.61 5.53
CA VAL A 47 -0.92 10.18 4.64
C VAL A 47 -0.57 10.52 3.20
N ASP A 48 -0.07 11.73 2.94
CA ASP A 48 0.36 12.15 1.60
C ASP A 48 1.50 11.28 1.07
N LYS A 49 2.47 10.93 1.92
CA LYS A 49 3.53 9.99 1.57
C LYS A 49 2.95 8.64 1.13
N VAL A 50 2.00 8.07 1.88
CA VAL A 50 1.36 6.80 1.55
C VAL A 50 0.59 6.88 0.23
N LEU A 51 -0.11 8.00 -0.02
CA LEU A 51 -0.83 8.23 -1.28
C LEU A 51 0.12 8.34 -2.48
N ASN A 52 1.27 8.98 -2.31
CA ASN A 52 2.27 9.10 -3.36
C ASN A 52 2.90 7.74 -3.70
N ILE A 53 3.25 6.94 -2.69
CA ILE A 53 3.74 5.56 -2.88
C ILE A 53 2.68 4.72 -3.63
N TYR A 54 1.40 4.87 -3.30
CA TYR A 54 0.33 4.19 -4.03
C TYR A 54 0.25 4.63 -5.51
N LYS A 55 0.34 5.93 -5.79
CA LYS A 55 0.35 6.43 -7.19
C LYS A 55 1.55 5.89 -7.96
N GLU A 56 2.73 5.82 -7.35
CA GLU A 56 3.93 5.24 -7.94
C GLU A 56 3.73 3.74 -8.22
N PHE A 57 3.15 3.00 -7.28
CA PHE A 57 2.82 1.59 -7.48
C PHE A 57 1.90 1.40 -8.70
N VAL A 58 0.79 2.13 -8.76
CA VAL A 58 -0.15 2.08 -9.90
C VAL A 58 0.54 2.42 -11.21
N SER A 59 1.41 3.43 -11.22
CA SER A 59 2.18 3.82 -12.41
C SER A 59 3.18 2.74 -12.83
N SER A 60 3.81 2.04 -11.88
CA SER A 60 4.76 0.96 -12.17
C SER A 60 4.11 -0.25 -12.82
N VAL A 61 2.85 -0.54 -12.48
CA VAL A 61 2.09 -1.69 -13.03
C VAL A 61 1.31 -1.33 -14.29
N SER A 62 1.03 -0.05 -14.54
CA SER A 62 0.33 0.42 -15.74
C SER A 62 1.25 0.58 -16.97
N ASN A 63 2.56 0.61 -16.75
CA ASN A 63 3.59 0.67 -17.80
C ASN A 63 4.19 -0.70 -18.15
N GLN A 64 3.60 -1.80 -17.65
CA GLN A 64 3.86 -3.18 -18.06
C GLN A 64 2.75 -3.66 -19.00
#